data_AF-A0A812HVA2-F1
#
_entry.id   AF-A0A812HVA2-F1
#
_cell.length_a   1.000
_cell.length_b   1.000
_cell.length_c   1.000
_cell.angle_alpha   90.00
_cell.angle_beta   90.00
_cell.angle_gamma   90.00
#
_symmetry.space_group_name_H-M   'P 1'
#
loop_
_entity.id
_entity.type
_entity.pdbx_description
1 polymer ?
#
loop_
_entity_poly.entity_id
_entity_poly.type
_entity_poly.pdbx_seq_one_letter_code
_entity_poly.pdbx_strand_id
1 'polypeptide(L)'
;MYAVLQVFVDKGTPDGHKITMHGKADEAPGAEPGDVVVVVRQQEHSQFLRKEADLYMQVELSLAQALTGFRIVVSHLDGRKLLVRNKTGEDCWCNDACQAHGDCCSDFAVECGGEKPAECEKCGSYTCDEWIEWGAGKYTCESLGRDWGCKCAGCKCGGGSAQTTLSLLSEDKYPEARCLDGSMAGYYIRPGQEKDKFLLHLEGGGWCYDQNCKAPSADGTLMDCRKRSGGHLGSSKRWAQTKSADFLSGYLSADPKVNPVFSTWTLVYVPYCDGASFTGNSVVDDLHFKGEQILKAVLTELESKEGILEASRVVVSGGSAGASAVYFHADYIAKRLKEGGKQMEVLALPDAGFFLDVPDHQGVRCWPNQMISLFNVSGGYSSLHAGCLEKYTSEPWRCLFPEYFVDLIQTRLFIVNSLYDSSEITYSLGLDCCPGSCPYWKRPCTPAEMQQYDSLRSGHLTGWKARSRRVKGGGGGGGIYIQALSKVRYFGRSALSMQLTAACAAGSRTDSLRPCKEDLNPSVRHTLNPRTLKGLIPLCFPMPK
;
A
#
# COMPACT_ATOMS: atom_id res chain seq x y z
N MET A 1 50.11 -1.25 -44.29
CA MET A 1 50.38 -1.73 -42.91
C MET A 1 49.23 -1.18 -42.06
N TYR A 2 48.43 -2.00 -41.38
CA TYR A 2 47.35 -1.49 -40.52
C TYR A 2 47.92 -1.25 -39.12
N ALA A 3 47.76 -0.03 -38.60
CA ALA A 3 48.15 0.29 -37.23
C ALA A 3 47.01 -0.08 -36.27
N VAL A 4 47.31 -0.84 -35.22
CA VAL A 4 46.35 -1.16 -34.16
C VAL A 4 46.40 -0.06 -33.11
N LEU A 5 45.28 0.64 -32.91
CA LEU A 5 45.13 1.65 -31.86
C LEU A 5 44.69 0.97 -30.57
N GLN A 6 45.53 1.01 -29.54
CA GLN A 6 45.16 0.56 -28.20
C GLN A 6 44.64 1.75 -27.39
N VAL A 7 43.39 1.65 -26.91
CA VAL A 7 42.73 2.67 -26.11
C VAL A 7 42.44 2.07 -24.75
N PHE A 8 42.99 2.68 -23.69
CA PHE A 8 42.71 2.30 -22.32
C PHE A 8 41.52 3.13 -21.82
N VAL A 9 40.47 2.45 -21.34
CA VAL A 9 39.29 3.08 -20.73
C VAL A 9 39.30 2.73 -19.25
N ASP A 10 39.51 3.73 -18.40
CA ASP A 10 39.54 3.54 -16.96
C ASP A 10 38.15 3.16 -16.41
N LYS A 11 38.15 2.45 -15.28
CA LYS A 11 36.89 2.17 -14.56
C LYS A 11 36.27 3.48 -14.12
N GLY A 12 34.97 3.63 -14.36
CA GLY A 12 34.24 4.84 -14.02
C GLY A 12 34.34 5.97 -15.03
N THR A 13 34.96 5.78 -16.21
CA THR A 13 34.90 6.77 -17.30
C THR A 13 33.43 7.14 -17.63
N PRO A 14 33.07 8.44 -17.68
CA PRO A 14 31.69 8.87 -17.95
C PRO A 14 31.30 8.65 -19.41
N ASP A 15 29.98 8.56 -19.66
CA ASP A 15 29.47 8.56 -21.03
C ASP A 15 29.88 9.84 -21.77
N GLY A 16 30.26 9.69 -23.04
CA GLY A 16 30.71 10.80 -23.88
C GLY A 16 32.13 11.29 -23.62
N HIS A 17 32.90 10.64 -22.73
CA HIS A 17 34.31 10.98 -22.51
C HIS A 17 35.11 10.83 -23.80
N LYS A 18 35.96 11.82 -24.09
CA LYS A 18 36.78 11.88 -25.31
C LYS A 18 38.23 11.58 -24.96
N ILE A 19 38.79 10.55 -25.58
CA ILE A 19 40.21 10.21 -25.50
C ILE A 19 40.84 10.65 -26.83
N THR A 20 41.66 11.69 -26.79
CA THR A 20 42.34 12.23 -27.97
C THR A 20 43.72 11.60 -28.10
N MET A 21 44.00 10.99 -29.25
CA MET A 21 45.28 10.43 -29.62
C MET A 21 45.93 11.32 -30.67
N HIS A 22 46.90 12.11 -30.24
CA HIS A 22 47.52 13.11 -31.10
C HIS A 22 48.39 12.50 -32.21
N GLY A 23 48.23 12.98 -33.44
CA GLY A 23 49.05 12.54 -34.58
C GLY A 23 48.88 11.07 -34.94
N LYS A 24 47.69 10.50 -34.71
CA LYS A 24 47.36 9.09 -34.97
C LYS A 24 46.32 8.88 -36.08
N ALA A 25 45.92 9.95 -36.77
CA ALA A 25 45.08 9.86 -37.96
C ALA A 25 45.92 9.47 -39.20
N ASP A 26 45.28 9.39 -40.36
CA ASP A 26 45.92 8.96 -41.59
C ASP A 26 47.06 9.90 -42.01
N GLU A 27 48.21 9.31 -42.39
CA GLU A 27 49.41 10.05 -42.82
C GLU A 27 49.42 10.24 -44.34
N ALA A 28 49.85 11.42 -44.81
CA ALA A 28 50.05 11.71 -46.23
C ALA A 28 51.36 12.51 -46.46
N PRO A 29 52.06 12.33 -47.60
CA PRO A 29 53.32 13.03 -47.87
C PRO A 29 53.17 14.56 -47.82
N GLY A 30 53.93 15.23 -46.94
CA GLY A 30 53.91 16.68 -46.78
C GLY A 30 52.82 17.22 -45.85
N ALA A 31 52.02 16.35 -45.20
CA ALA A 31 50.99 16.75 -44.25
C ALA A 31 51.26 16.17 -42.85
N GLU A 32 51.03 16.96 -41.81
CA GLU A 32 51.07 16.47 -40.43
C GLU A 32 49.84 15.60 -40.13
N PRO A 33 50.01 14.41 -39.53
CA PRO A 33 48.89 13.54 -39.18
C PRO A 33 47.98 14.20 -38.15
N GLY A 34 46.66 14.09 -38.37
CA GLY A 34 45.66 14.62 -37.45
C GLY A 34 45.46 13.77 -36.18
N ASP A 35 44.52 14.19 -35.35
CA ASP A 35 44.17 13.50 -34.11
C ASP A 35 43.05 12.48 -34.32
N VAL A 36 43.14 11.34 -33.62
CA VAL A 36 42.01 10.40 -33.50
C VAL A 36 41.32 10.65 -32.16
N VAL A 37 40.02 10.95 -32.20
CA VAL A 37 39.19 11.16 -31.00
C VAL A 37 38.28 9.97 -30.79
N VAL A 38 38.51 9.22 -29.72
CA VAL A 38 37.68 8.08 -29.33
C VAL A 38 36.65 8.56 -28.31
N VAL A 39 35.37 8.38 -28.62
CA VAL A 39 34.25 8.74 -27.73
C VAL A 39 33.74 7.49 -27.04
N VAL A 40 33.84 7.46 -25.72
CA VAL A 40 33.32 6.36 -24.91
C VAL A 40 31.79 6.44 -24.86
N ARG A 41 31.11 5.33 -25.16
CA ARG A 41 29.67 5.19 -25.06
C ARG A 41 29.30 4.16 -24.00
N GLN A 42 28.50 4.57 -23.03
CA GLN A 42 28.01 3.70 -21.98
C GLN A 42 26.91 2.78 -22.53
N GLN A 43 27.10 1.47 -22.41
CA GLN A 43 26.06 0.49 -22.69
C GLN A 43 25.08 0.39 -21.51
N GLU A 44 23.79 0.24 -21.80
CA GLU A 44 22.78 0.00 -20.77
C GLU A 44 23.00 -1.38 -20.11
N HIS A 45 22.89 -1.44 -18.77
CA HIS A 45 23.02 -2.68 -18.01
C HIS A 45 21.65 -3.17 -17.54
N SER A 46 21.41 -4.49 -17.59
CA SER A 46 20.10 -5.10 -17.28
C SER A 46 19.65 -4.91 -15.82
N GLN A 47 20.60 -4.75 -14.90
CA GLN A 47 20.33 -4.61 -13.46
C GLN A 47 20.68 -3.24 -12.87
N PHE A 48 21.56 -2.48 -13.51
CA PHE A 48 22.11 -1.25 -12.92
C PHE A 48 21.90 -0.07 -13.87
N LEU A 49 21.31 0.99 -13.35
CA LEU A 49 21.23 2.29 -13.98
C LEU A 49 22.32 3.18 -13.37
N ARG A 50 23.26 3.64 -14.19
CA ARG A 50 24.30 4.57 -13.72
C ARG A 50 23.80 6.01 -13.81
N LYS A 51 23.95 6.76 -12.72
CA LYS A 51 23.79 8.21 -12.67
C LYS A 51 25.03 8.79 -12.03
N GLU A 52 25.83 9.50 -12.83
CA GLU A 52 27.13 10.03 -12.42
C GLU A 52 28.05 8.94 -11.81
N ALA A 53 28.39 9.06 -10.53
CA ALA A 53 29.25 8.14 -9.80
C ALA A 53 28.49 7.01 -9.05
N ASP A 54 27.15 6.99 -9.17
CA ASP A 54 26.28 6.09 -8.43
C ASP A 54 25.59 5.07 -9.37
N LEU A 55 25.41 3.85 -8.87
CA LEU A 55 24.66 2.78 -9.50
C LEU A 55 23.34 2.56 -8.78
N TYR A 56 22.25 2.55 -9.55
CA TYR A 56 20.88 2.35 -9.07
C TYR A 56 20.41 0.98 -9.56
N MET A 57 19.80 0.15 -8.71
CA MET A 57 19.10 -1.07 -9.16
C MET A 57 17.70 -1.11 -8.59
N GLN A 58 16.76 -1.73 -9.30
CA GLN A 58 15.42 -2.01 -8.76
C GLN A 58 15.36 -3.44 -8.24
N VAL A 59 14.91 -3.63 -6.99
CA VAL A 59 14.76 -4.97 -6.38
C VAL A 59 13.31 -5.26 -6.02
N GLU A 60 12.78 -6.38 -6.51
CA GLU A 60 11.45 -6.87 -6.15
C GLU A 60 11.41 -7.48 -4.73
N LEU A 61 10.53 -6.95 -3.87
CA LEU A 61 10.23 -7.43 -2.53
C LEU A 61 8.75 -7.81 -2.40
N SER A 62 8.44 -8.81 -1.58
CA SER A 62 7.06 -9.10 -1.18
C SER A 62 6.54 -8.07 -0.17
N LEU A 63 5.21 -7.94 -0.05
CA LEU A 63 4.59 -7.11 1.00
C LEU A 63 5.07 -7.55 2.40
N ALA A 64 5.24 -8.86 2.60
CA ALA A 64 5.80 -9.41 3.83
C ALA A 64 7.20 -8.83 4.09
N GLN A 65 8.12 -8.97 3.14
CA GLN A 65 9.50 -8.46 3.23
C GLN A 65 9.57 -6.94 3.45
N ALA A 66 8.66 -6.20 2.83
CA ALA A 66 8.62 -4.75 2.98
C ALA A 66 8.13 -4.34 4.38
N LEU A 67 7.17 -5.07 4.96
CA LEU A 67 6.60 -4.76 6.29
C LEU A 67 7.40 -5.33 7.46
N THR A 68 8.02 -6.51 7.30
CA THR A 68 8.70 -7.23 8.38
C THR A 68 10.23 -7.15 8.32
N GLY A 69 10.79 -6.63 7.23
CA GLY A 69 12.24 -6.54 6.99
C GLY A 69 12.71 -7.53 5.92
N PHE A 70 13.86 -7.25 5.31
CA PHE A 70 14.41 -8.07 4.23
C PHE A 70 15.93 -8.22 4.32
N ARG A 71 16.44 -9.32 3.73
CA ARG A 71 17.86 -9.58 3.48
C ARG A 71 17.98 -10.09 2.04
N ILE A 72 18.69 -9.36 1.20
CA ILE A 72 18.92 -9.71 -0.20
C ILE A 72 20.41 -9.66 -0.49
N VAL A 73 20.89 -10.54 -1.35
CA VAL A 73 22.28 -10.54 -1.82
C VAL A 73 22.30 -9.97 -3.23
N VAL A 74 23.05 -8.89 -3.42
CA VAL A 74 23.23 -8.22 -4.71
C VAL A 74 24.63 -8.52 -5.23
N SER A 75 24.72 -9.06 -6.44
CA SER A 75 26.00 -9.16 -7.15
C SER A 75 26.36 -7.81 -7.76
N HIS A 76 27.48 -7.24 -7.33
CA HIS A 76 28.00 -5.96 -7.80
C HIS A 76 28.79 -6.11 -9.11
N LEU A 77 29.04 -5.01 -9.84
CA LEU A 77 29.74 -5.03 -11.14
C LEU A 77 31.21 -5.51 -11.07
N ASP A 78 31.81 -5.50 -9.88
CA ASP A 78 33.17 -6.02 -9.63
C ASP A 78 33.18 -7.46 -9.10
N GLY A 79 32.04 -8.16 -9.13
CA GLY A 79 31.89 -9.54 -8.68
C GLY A 79 31.69 -9.70 -7.17
N ARG A 80 31.73 -8.62 -6.38
CA ARG A 80 31.43 -8.71 -4.94
C ARG A 80 29.96 -9.03 -4.69
N LYS A 81 29.68 -9.88 -3.71
CA LYS A 81 28.33 -10.14 -3.20
C LYS A 81 28.04 -9.22 -2.02
N LEU A 82 27.07 -8.32 -2.19
CA LEU A 82 26.70 -7.31 -1.20
C LEU A 82 25.40 -7.73 -0.50
N LEU A 83 25.46 -7.97 0.80
CA LEU A 83 24.26 -8.22 1.60
C LEU A 83 23.57 -6.89 1.94
N VAL A 84 22.40 -6.66 1.36
CA VAL A 84 21.55 -5.52 1.68
C VAL A 84 20.46 -5.99 2.65
N ARG A 85 20.38 -5.36 3.81
CA ARG A 85 19.41 -5.69 4.85
C ARG A 85 18.71 -4.43 5.36
N ASN A 86 17.41 -4.54 5.64
CA ASN A 86 16.71 -3.53 6.42
C ASN A 86 16.52 -4.05 7.86
N LYS A 87 17.12 -3.36 8.84
CA LYS A 87 16.95 -3.66 10.26
C LYS A 87 15.67 -2.99 10.76
N THR A 88 14.59 -3.76 10.86
CA THR A 88 13.44 -3.43 11.71
C THR A 88 13.33 -4.50 12.78
N GLY A 89 13.77 -4.18 14.00
CA GLY A 89 13.77 -5.09 15.15
C GLY A 89 14.90 -6.13 15.09
N GLU A 90 15.60 -6.31 16.20
CA GLU A 90 16.66 -7.30 16.35
C GLU A 90 16.08 -8.70 16.60
N ASP A 91 16.94 -9.67 16.31
CA ASP A 91 16.88 -11.11 16.54
C ASP A 91 16.05 -12.01 15.62
N CYS A 92 16.79 -12.99 15.12
CA CYS A 92 16.37 -14.01 14.17
C CYS A 92 15.40 -14.96 14.86
N TRP A 93 14.22 -15.17 14.29
CA TRP A 93 13.40 -16.34 14.66
C TRP A 93 14.04 -17.58 14.02
N CYS A 94 15.06 -18.12 14.68
CA CYS A 94 15.30 -19.56 14.63
C CYS A 94 14.52 -20.11 15.82
N ASN A 95 13.39 -20.77 15.57
CA ASN A 95 12.80 -21.63 16.59
C ASN A 95 13.78 -22.78 16.87
N ASP A 96 13.73 -23.33 18.08
CA ASP A 96 14.61 -24.44 18.51
C ASP A 96 14.44 -25.73 17.67
N ALA A 97 13.51 -25.74 16.72
CA ALA A 97 13.37 -26.77 15.69
C ALA A 97 14.43 -26.68 14.56
N CYS A 98 15.11 -25.53 14.38
CA CYS A 98 16.10 -25.32 13.31
C CYS A 98 17.54 -25.70 13.68
N GLN A 99 17.85 -26.05 14.94
CA GLN A 99 19.22 -26.42 15.33
C GLN A 99 19.57 -27.89 15.03
N ALA A 100 18.58 -28.74 14.73
CA ALA A 100 18.80 -30.16 14.45
C ALA A 100 19.12 -30.49 12.98
N HIS A 101 18.84 -29.56 12.05
CA HIS A 101 19.04 -29.77 10.62
C HIS A 101 19.76 -28.57 10.01
N GLY A 102 21.09 -28.61 10.04
CA GLY A 102 21.93 -27.59 9.45
C GLY A 102 21.78 -27.55 7.93
N ASP A 103 20.84 -26.75 7.43
CA ASP A 103 20.97 -26.03 6.16
C ASP A 103 19.82 -25.01 6.00
N CYS A 104 20.16 -23.72 5.94
CA CYS A 104 19.21 -22.64 5.72
C CYS A 104 19.57 -21.89 4.43
N CYS A 105 19.41 -22.53 3.27
CA CYS A 105 19.29 -21.88 1.94
C CYS A 105 19.06 -22.92 0.82
N SER A 106 17.82 -23.11 0.38
CA SER A 106 17.51 -23.35 -1.04
C SER A 106 16.01 -23.28 -1.28
N ASP A 107 15.61 -22.46 -2.24
CA ASP A 107 14.27 -22.44 -2.82
C ASP A 107 13.83 -23.86 -3.27
N PHE A 108 12.53 -24.12 -3.14
CA PHE A 108 11.74 -25.04 -3.97
C PHE A 108 12.51 -26.15 -4.70
N ALA A 109 12.66 -27.30 -4.03
CA ALA A 109 12.41 -28.65 -4.54
C ALA A 109 13.15 -29.66 -3.66
N VAL A 110 12.42 -30.66 -3.17
CA VAL A 110 12.75 -32.10 -3.17
C VAL A 110 11.84 -32.78 -2.15
N GLU A 111 11.13 -33.78 -2.66
CA GLU A 111 10.32 -34.76 -1.95
C GLU A 111 11.08 -35.41 -0.78
N CYS A 112 10.36 -35.72 0.30
CA CYS A 112 10.43 -36.94 1.12
C CYS A 112 9.36 -36.78 2.21
N GLY A 113 8.37 -37.64 2.37
CA GLY A 113 8.52 -39.06 2.62
C GLY A 113 8.05 -39.32 4.05
N GLY A 114 6.73 -39.51 4.22
CA GLY A 114 6.08 -39.86 5.48
C GLY A 114 4.87 -40.73 5.18
N GLU A 115 4.73 -41.84 5.90
CA GLU A 115 3.95 -43.04 5.60
C GLU A 115 2.52 -42.81 5.07
N LYS A 116 2.11 -43.66 4.11
CA LYS A 116 0.77 -43.73 3.52
C LYS A 116 -0.32 -43.87 4.60
N PRO A 117 -1.34 -42.99 4.65
CA PRO A 117 -2.62 -43.35 5.24
C PRO A 117 -3.38 -44.24 4.24
N ALA A 118 -4.06 -45.25 4.78
CA ALA A 118 -4.80 -46.25 4.03
C ALA A 118 -5.79 -45.65 3.02
N GLU A 119 -5.89 -46.34 1.87
CA GLU A 119 -6.74 -46.04 0.72
C GLU A 119 -8.19 -45.74 1.11
N CYS A 120 -8.72 -44.62 0.61
CA CYS A 120 -10.14 -44.30 0.65
C CYS A 120 -10.82 -45.06 -0.50
N GLU A 121 -11.34 -46.25 -0.23
CA GLU A 121 -12.08 -47.02 -1.24
C GLU A 121 -13.45 -46.37 -1.54
N LYS A 122 -13.43 -45.49 -2.55
CA LYS A 122 -14.53 -45.09 -3.45
C LYS A 122 -15.77 -44.43 -2.82
N CYS A 123 -15.77 -43.09 -2.78
CA CYS A 123 -16.99 -42.28 -2.86
C CYS A 123 -17.30 -41.97 -4.35
N GLY A 124 -17.59 -43.01 -5.15
CA GLY A 124 -17.74 -42.87 -6.60
C GLY A 124 -16.45 -42.48 -7.33
N SER A 125 -16.56 -41.93 -8.55
CA SER A 125 -15.42 -41.58 -9.42
C SER A 125 -14.58 -40.38 -8.95
N TYR A 126 -14.89 -39.79 -7.81
CA TYR A 126 -14.32 -38.52 -7.35
C TYR A 126 -13.88 -38.60 -5.89
N THR A 127 -12.84 -37.84 -5.56
CA THR A 127 -12.26 -37.70 -4.21
C THR A 127 -13.07 -36.71 -3.36
N CYS A 128 -12.94 -36.78 -2.03
CA CYS A 128 -13.60 -35.81 -1.13
C CYS A 128 -13.18 -34.36 -1.39
N ASP A 129 -11.93 -34.14 -1.79
CA ASP A 129 -11.40 -32.81 -2.12
C ASP A 129 -12.08 -32.24 -3.37
N GLU A 130 -12.30 -33.08 -4.40
CA GLU A 130 -13.02 -32.67 -5.63
C GLU A 130 -14.49 -32.32 -5.34
N TRP A 131 -15.16 -33.05 -4.44
CA TRP A 131 -16.53 -32.74 -4.02
C TRP A 131 -16.63 -31.42 -3.24
N ILE A 132 -15.63 -31.13 -2.40
CA ILE A 132 -15.56 -29.89 -1.61
C ILE A 132 -15.24 -28.69 -2.51
N GLU A 133 -14.34 -28.84 -3.50
CA GLU A 133 -14.04 -27.80 -4.48
C GLU A 133 -15.24 -27.47 -5.37
N TRP A 134 -16.00 -28.48 -5.81
CA TRP A 134 -17.16 -28.28 -6.69
C TRP A 134 -18.38 -27.65 -5.98
N GLY A 135 -18.43 -27.73 -4.64
CA GLY A 135 -19.56 -27.27 -3.85
C GLY A 135 -19.13 -26.64 -2.55
N ALA A 136 -18.21 -25.67 -2.60
CA ALA A 136 -17.72 -24.95 -1.43
C ALA A 136 -18.91 -24.33 -0.64
N GLY A 137 -19.22 -24.90 0.53
CA GLY A 137 -20.35 -24.53 1.38
C GLY A 137 -21.57 -25.46 1.34
N LYS A 138 -21.64 -26.40 0.39
CA LYS A 138 -22.73 -27.41 0.27
C LYS A 138 -22.33 -28.78 0.83
N TYR A 139 -21.06 -29.13 0.71
CA TYR A 139 -20.52 -30.40 1.21
C TYR A 139 -19.44 -30.12 2.27
N THR A 140 -19.63 -30.68 3.47
CA THR A 140 -18.63 -30.68 4.54
C THR A 140 -18.16 -32.13 4.75
N CYS A 141 -16.99 -32.34 5.37
CA CYS A 141 -16.56 -33.69 5.73
C CYS A 141 -17.60 -34.43 6.58
N GLU A 142 -18.36 -33.69 7.38
CA GLU A 142 -19.41 -34.21 8.25
C GLU A 142 -20.69 -34.59 7.46
N SER A 143 -21.08 -33.80 6.46
CA SER A 143 -22.21 -34.16 5.58
C SER A 143 -21.85 -35.29 4.61
N LEU A 144 -20.61 -35.34 4.11
CA LEU A 144 -20.13 -36.44 3.25
C LEU A 144 -20.03 -37.76 4.01
N GLY A 145 -19.61 -37.75 5.27
CA GLY A 145 -19.61 -38.95 6.11
C GLY A 145 -21.02 -39.45 6.45
N ARG A 146 -21.97 -38.53 6.69
CA ARG A 146 -23.36 -38.86 7.05
C ARG A 146 -24.18 -39.33 5.86
N ASP A 147 -24.10 -38.61 4.74
CA ASP A 147 -25.02 -38.79 3.62
C ASP A 147 -24.47 -39.79 2.58
N TRP A 148 -23.15 -40.01 2.56
CA TRP A 148 -22.47 -40.81 1.53
C TRP A 148 -21.48 -41.85 2.10
N GLY A 149 -21.39 -41.98 3.42
CA GLY A 149 -20.59 -43.04 4.08
C GLY A 149 -19.08 -42.89 3.95
N CYS A 150 -18.57 -41.73 3.52
CA CYS A 150 -17.13 -41.49 3.39
C CYS A 150 -16.44 -41.46 4.77
N LYS A 151 -15.47 -42.35 5.02
CA LYS A 151 -14.66 -42.34 6.26
C LYS A 151 -13.58 -41.26 6.20
N CYS A 152 -13.94 -40.00 6.49
CA CYS A 152 -13.01 -38.86 6.53
C CYS A 152 -12.07 -38.84 7.77
N ALA A 153 -11.83 -39.99 8.42
CA ALA A 153 -10.96 -40.08 9.59
C ALA A 153 -9.50 -39.93 9.15
N GLY A 154 -8.94 -38.73 9.31
CA GLY A 154 -7.55 -38.42 8.96
C GLY A 154 -7.37 -37.22 8.03
N CYS A 155 -8.44 -36.71 7.43
CA CYS A 155 -8.38 -35.41 6.74
C CYS A 155 -8.25 -34.30 7.80
N LYS A 156 -7.16 -33.52 7.75
CA LYS A 156 -7.12 -32.21 8.42
C LYS A 156 -8.15 -31.31 7.75
N CYS A 157 -9.38 -31.36 8.24
CA CYS A 157 -10.37 -30.34 7.97
C CYS A 157 -9.72 -29.04 8.41
N GLY A 158 -9.48 -28.10 7.48
CA GLY A 158 -9.05 -26.76 7.84
C GLY A 158 -10.00 -26.27 8.92
N GLY A 159 -9.51 -26.07 10.14
CA GLY A 159 -10.32 -25.59 11.24
C GLY A 159 -11.09 -24.38 10.73
N GLY A 160 -12.41 -24.40 10.87
CA GLY A 160 -13.27 -23.37 10.30
C GLY A 160 -12.65 -22.00 10.57
N SER A 161 -12.31 -21.28 9.50
CA SER A 161 -11.69 -19.96 9.63
C SER A 161 -12.54 -19.15 10.60
N ALA A 162 -11.93 -18.60 11.66
CA ALA A 162 -12.66 -17.78 12.63
C ALA A 162 -13.53 -16.78 11.87
N GLN A 163 -14.84 -16.81 12.12
CA GLN A 163 -15.79 -16.00 11.37
C GLN A 163 -15.60 -14.53 11.75
N THR A 164 -15.67 -13.63 10.78
CA THR A 164 -15.61 -12.20 11.03
C THR A 164 -16.99 -11.70 11.45
N THR A 165 -17.21 -11.48 12.74
CA THR A 165 -18.53 -11.20 13.34
C THR A 165 -18.70 -9.73 13.70
N LEU A 166 -19.92 -9.22 13.59
CA LEU A 166 -20.29 -7.85 13.94
C LEU A 166 -20.39 -7.68 15.46
N SER A 167 -19.79 -6.61 15.97
CA SER A 167 -19.96 -6.07 17.31
C SER A 167 -20.51 -4.65 17.20
N LEU A 168 -21.80 -4.48 17.54
CA LEU A 168 -22.41 -3.16 17.61
C LEU A 168 -22.01 -2.47 18.91
N LEU A 169 -21.76 -1.16 18.83
CA LEU A 169 -21.48 -0.35 20.01
C LEU A 169 -22.74 -0.21 20.86
N SER A 170 -22.59 -0.36 22.17
CA SER A 170 -23.68 -0.17 23.13
C SER A 170 -24.08 1.30 23.22
N GLU A 171 -25.37 1.58 23.05
CA GLU A 171 -25.93 2.93 23.15
C GLU A 171 -25.75 3.52 24.56
N ASP A 172 -25.92 2.71 25.61
CA ASP A 172 -25.72 3.14 27.00
C ASP A 172 -24.29 3.62 27.28
N LYS A 173 -23.30 2.98 26.64
CA LYS A 173 -21.88 3.28 26.83
C LYS A 173 -21.37 4.36 25.86
N TYR A 174 -21.92 4.40 24.64
CA TYR A 174 -21.44 5.25 23.55
C TYR A 174 -22.59 5.94 22.81
N PRO A 175 -23.41 6.77 23.48
CA PRO A 175 -24.63 7.34 22.88
C PRO A 175 -24.39 8.18 21.62
N GLU A 176 -23.16 8.67 21.43
CA GLU A 176 -22.76 9.51 20.30
C GLU A 176 -22.19 8.73 19.11
N ALA A 177 -21.93 7.43 19.23
CA ALA A 177 -21.29 6.63 18.18
C ALA A 177 -22.32 6.16 17.13
N ARG A 178 -22.84 7.12 16.35
CA ARG A 178 -23.95 6.92 15.42
C ARG A 178 -23.54 7.05 13.96
N CYS A 179 -24.08 6.17 13.12
CA CYS A 179 -24.05 6.33 11.66
C CYS A 179 -24.91 7.53 11.22
N LEU A 180 -24.78 7.96 9.97
CA LEU A 180 -25.52 9.11 9.41
C LEU A 180 -27.03 9.11 9.71
N ASP A 181 -27.68 7.94 9.68
CA ASP A 181 -29.12 7.79 9.96
C ASP A 181 -29.50 7.69 11.45
N GLY A 182 -28.53 7.87 12.35
CA GLY A 182 -28.70 7.77 13.80
C GLY A 182 -28.59 6.36 14.39
N SER A 183 -28.46 5.31 13.56
CA SER A 183 -28.23 3.94 14.05
C SER A 183 -26.87 3.78 14.71
N MET A 184 -26.75 2.87 15.68
CA MET A 184 -25.48 2.61 16.38
C MET A 184 -24.44 2.04 15.41
N ALA A 185 -23.24 2.62 15.41
CA ALA A 185 -22.11 2.10 14.67
C ALA A 185 -21.53 0.83 15.36
N GLY A 186 -20.50 0.25 14.76
CA GLY A 186 -19.92 -1.00 15.22
C GLY A 186 -18.60 -1.29 14.52
N TYR A 187 -18.05 -2.47 14.80
CA TYR A 187 -16.90 -3.02 14.10
C TYR A 187 -17.11 -4.52 13.92
N TYR A 188 -16.47 -5.10 12.92
CA TYR A 188 -16.36 -6.54 12.81
C TYR A 188 -15.01 -6.99 13.35
N ILE A 189 -14.98 -8.18 13.96
CA ILE A 189 -13.75 -8.77 14.45
C ILE A 189 -13.61 -10.22 14.00
N ARG A 190 -12.39 -10.60 13.61
CA ARG A 190 -11.97 -11.97 13.42
C ARG A 190 -10.79 -12.24 14.34
N PRO A 191 -10.95 -13.07 15.38
CA PRO A 191 -9.84 -13.46 16.23
C PRO A 191 -8.71 -14.10 15.42
N GLY A 192 -7.48 -13.64 15.67
CA GLY A 192 -6.28 -14.19 15.06
C GLY A 192 -5.76 -15.44 15.77
N GLN A 193 -4.90 -16.18 15.08
CA GLN A 193 -4.03 -17.18 15.70
C GLN A 193 -2.91 -16.49 16.50
N GLU A 194 -2.38 -15.39 15.97
CA GLU A 194 -1.40 -14.53 16.63
C GLU A 194 -2.12 -13.45 17.45
N LYS A 195 -2.43 -13.77 18.71
CA LYS A 195 -3.26 -12.93 19.58
C LYS A 195 -2.64 -11.58 19.95
N ASP A 196 -1.34 -11.43 19.77
CA ASP A 196 -0.59 -10.20 20.05
C ASP A 196 -0.43 -9.29 18.81
N LYS A 197 -1.09 -9.60 17.70
CA LYS A 197 -1.00 -8.83 16.45
C LYS A 197 -2.37 -8.45 15.90
N PHE A 198 -2.53 -7.17 15.57
CA PHE A 198 -3.79 -6.60 15.11
C PHE A 198 -3.65 -5.92 13.75
N LEU A 199 -4.62 -6.18 12.88
CA LEU A 199 -4.88 -5.40 11.68
C LEU A 199 -6.19 -4.64 11.87
N LEU A 200 -6.10 -3.36 12.16
CA LEU A 200 -7.25 -2.45 12.26
C LEU A 200 -7.49 -1.83 10.88
N HIS A 201 -8.61 -2.13 10.24
CA HIS A 201 -8.95 -1.63 8.91
C HIS A 201 -10.14 -0.67 8.93
N LEU A 202 -9.93 0.54 8.41
CA LEU A 202 -10.98 1.54 8.22
C LEU A 202 -11.56 1.40 6.81
N GLU A 203 -12.85 1.07 6.70
CA GLU A 203 -13.55 0.96 5.42
C GLU A 203 -13.56 2.32 4.68
N GLY A 204 -13.57 2.26 3.35
CA GLY A 204 -13.82 3.41 2.49
C GLY A 204 -15.13 3.30 1.73
N GLY A 205 -15.48 4.35 0.98
CA GLY A 205 -16.70 4.33 0.17
C GLY A 205 -17.08 5.70 -0.36
N GLY A 206 -16.08 6.49 -0.78
CA GLY A 206 -16.28 7.87 -1.19
C GLY A 206 -16.80 8.77 -0.08
N TRP A 207 -17.44 9.87 -0.47
CA TRP A 207 -17.96 10.89 0.44
C TRP A 207 -19.31 11.34 -0.08
N CYS A 208 -20.10 12.05 0.74
CA CYS A 208 -21.23 12.78 0.18
C CYS A 208 -20.72 13.97 -0.63
N TYR A 209 -21.45 14.35 -1.68
CA TYR A 209 -21.08 15.49 -2.51
C TYR A 209 -22.30 16.16 -3.13
N ASP A 210 -22.17 17.44 -3.46
CA ASP A 210 -23.15 18.17 -4.25
C ASP A 210 -23.03 17.79 -5.73
N GLN A 211 -24.13 17.56 -6.44
CA GLN A 211 -24.09 17.34 -7.89
C GLN A 211 -23.59 18.60 -8.65
N ASN A 212 -23.72 19.80 -8.08
CA ASN A 212 -23.15 21.03 -8.62
C ASN A 212 -21.67 21.18 -8.24
N CYS A 213 -20.78 20.54 -9.01
CA CYS A 213 -19.37 20.54 -8.65
C CYS A 213 -18.62 21.87 -8.81
N LYS A 214 -19.13 22.78 -9.64
CA LYS A 214 -18.47 24.09 -9.85
C LYS A 214 -18.60 24.99 -8.64
N ALA A 215 -19.70 24.85 -7.90
CA ALA A 215 -20.00 25.64 -6.72
C ALA A 215 -20.87 24.78 -5.77
N PRO A 216 -20.25 23.84 -5.04
CA PRO A 216 -20.97 22.99 -4.11
C PRO A 216 -21.59 23.83 -3.00
N SER A 217 -22.82 23.48 -2.64
CA SER A 217 -23.60 24.10 -1.57
C SER A 217 -23.73 23.14 -0.39
N ALA A 218 -23.96 23.71 0.79
CA ALA A 218 -24.28 22.92 1.98
C ALA A 218 -25.52 22.06 1.73
N ASP A 219 -26.60 22.64 1.20
CA ASP A 219 -27.86 21.95 0.92
C ASP A 219 -27.69 20.78 -0.07
N GLY A 220 -26.94 20.99 -1.15
CA GLY A 220 -26.68 19.94 -2.13
C GLY A 220 -25.84 18.80 -1.55
N THR A 221 -24.84 19.13 -0.72
CA THR A 221 -24.03 18.13 0.00
C THR A 221 -24.88 17.32 0.98
N LEU A 222 -25.73 18.01 1.77
CA LEU A 222 -26.63 17.38 2.73
C LEU A 222 -27.70 16.52 2.04
N MET A 223 -28.18 16.90 0.86
CA MET A 223 -29.10 16.09 0.06
C MET A 223 -28.51 14.72 -0.28
N ASP A 224 -27.26 14.69 -0.74
CA ASP A 224 -26.59 13.43 -1.06
C ASP A 224 -26.29 12.61 0.20
N CYS A 225 -25.87 13.26 1.29
CA CYS A 225 -25.73 12.57 2.58
C CYS A 225 -27.05 11.96 3.08
N ARG A 226 -28.18 12.65 2.90
CA ARG A 226 -29.51 12.14 3.26
C ARG A 226 -29.90 10.93 2.41
N LYS A 227 -29.53 10.92 1.14
CA LYS A 227 -29.71 9.73 0.29
C LYS A 227 -28.81 8.58 0.76
N ARG A 228 -27.56 8.88 1.12
CA ARG A 228 -26.57 7.91 1.59
C ARG A 228 -26.95 7.30 2.94
N SER A 229 -27.60 8.06 3.83
CA SER A 229 -28.02 7.58 5.16
C SER A 229 -28.93 6.35 5.09
N GLY A 230 -29.72 6.20 4.01
CA GLY A 230 -30.52 5.00 3.77
C GLY A 230 -29.72 3.75 3.35
N GLY A 231 -28.44 3.89 3.02
CA GLY A 231 -27.56 2.84 2.51
C GLY A 231 -26.64 2.20 3.54
N HIS A 232 -25.87 1.19 3.13
CA HIS A 232 -24.92 0.48 4.00
C HIS A 232 -23.76 1.36 4.51
N LEU A 233 -23.47 2.47 3.81
CA LEU A 233 -22.45 3.46 4.17
C LEU A 233 -23.01 4.67 4.94
N GLY A 234 -24.23 4.56 5.45
CA GLY A 234 -24.88 5.59 6.25
C GLY A 234 -25.80 5.02 7.34
N SER A 235 -26.01 3.70 7.37
CA SER A 235 -26.82 3.01 8.36
C SER A 235 -26.27 1.61 8.64
N SER A 236 -26.26 1.23 9.93
CA SER A 236 -25.92 -0.12 10.37
C SER A 236 -27.10 -1.08 10.38
N LYS A 237 -28.33 -0.60 10.18
CA LYS A 237 -29.58 -1.40 10.29
C LYS A 237 -29.62 -2.64 9.39
N ARG A 238 -28.84 -2.65 8.30
CA ARG A 238 -28.76 -3.74 7.31
C ARG A 238 -27.39 -4.41 7.26
N TRP A 239 -26.53 -4.15 8.23
CA TRP A 239 -25.26 -4.85 8.34
C TRP A 239 -25.51 -6.32 8.67
N ALA A 240 -24.87 -7.20 7.91
CA ALA A 240 -24.91 -8.62 8.18
C ALA A 240 -24.20 -8.91 9.50
N GLN A 241 -24.62 -9.95 10.21
CA GLN A 241 -23.94 -10.37 11.44
C GLN A 241 -22.50 -10.83 11.17
N THR A 242 -22.17 -11.21 9.93
CA THR A 242 -20.84 -11.66 9.55
C THR A 242 -20.44 -11.15 8.18
N LYS A 243 -19.13 -10.96 7.96
CA LYS A 243 -18.57 -10.61 6.64
C LYS A 243 -18.10 -11.87 5.92
N SER A 244 -18.43 -11.99 4.63
CA SER A 244 -18.01 -13.12 3.81
C SER A 244 -16.52 -13.06 3.48
N ALA A 245 -15.92 -14.23 3.24
CA ALA A 245 -14.54 -14.34 2.77
C ALA A 245 -14.33 -13.64 1.42
N ASP A 246 -15.35 -13.61 0.55
CA ASP A 246 -15.30 -12.90 -0.75
C ASP A 246 -15.15 -11.38 -0.57
N PHE A 247 -15.81 -10.83 0.45
CA PHE A 247 -15.71 -9.41 0.77
C PHE A 247 -14.34 -9.08 1.38
N LEU A 248 -13.88 -9.91 2.32
CA LEU A 248 -12.59 -9.78 2.98
C LEU A 248 -11.47 -10.43 2.17
N SER A 249 -11.13 -9.81 1.04
CA SER A 249 -10.10 -10.29 0.10
C SER A 249 -8.76 -9.57 0.26
N GLY A 250 -7.75 -9.99 -0.51
CA GLY A 250 -6.42 -9.38 -0.47
C GLY A 250 -5.79 -9.47 0.92
N TYR A 251 -5.21 -8.37 1.40
CA TYR A 251 -4.55 -8.32 2.71
C TYR A 251 -5.51 -8.39 3.92
N LEU A 252 -6.83 -8.46 3.69
CA LEU A 252 -7.85 -8.69 4.73
C LEU A 252 -8.28 -10.17 4.81
N SER A 253 -7.87 -11.00 3.85
CA SER A 253 -8.26 -12.40 3.78
C SER A 253 -7.68 -13.24 4.93
N ALA A 254 -8.43 -14.24 5.36
CA ALA A 254 -7.93 -15.27 6.28
C ALA A 254 -7.13 -16.36 5.54
N ASP A 255 -7.17 -16.40 4.20
CA ASP A 255 -6.43 -17.40 3.43
C ASP A 255 -4.95 -16.99 3.32
N PRO A 256 -4.00 -17.77 3.89
CA PRO A 256 -2.56 -17.46 3.81
C PRO A 256 -2.01 -17.46 2.37
N LYS A 257 -2.68 -18.11 1.40
CA LYS A 257 -2.29 -18.05 -0.01
C LYS A 257 -2.60 -16.68 -0.64
N VAL A 258 -3.67 -16.03 -0.17
CA VAL A 258 -4.09 -14.69 -0.62
C VAL A 258 -3.45 -13.59 0.23
N ASN A 259 -3.34 -13.83 1.54
CA ASN A 259 -2.82 -12.92 2.55
C ASN A 259 -1.66 -13.57 3.32
N PRO A 260 -0.44 -13.56 2.78
CA PRO A 260 0.70 -14.21 3.43
C PRO A 260 1.21 -13.47 4.67
N VAL A 261 0.70 -12.26 4.96
CA VAL A 261 1.21 -11.40 6.04
C VAL A 261 0.27 -11.38 7.24
N PHE A 262 -1.02 -11.14 7.02
CA PHE A 262 -1.97 -10.84 8.08
C PHE A 262 -3.06 -11.92 8.25
N SER A 263 -3.00 -13.03 7.52
CA SER A 263 -4.04 -14.08 7.57
C SER A 263 -4.25 -14.65 8.96
N THR A 264 -3.18 -14.68 9.76
CA THR A 264 -3.12 -15.20 11.14
C THR A 264 -3.36 -14.14 12.20
N TRP A 265 -3.46 -12.85 11.84
CA TRP A 265 -3.61 -11.74 12.80
C TRP A 265 -5.07 -11.54 13.19
N THR A 266 -5.31 -10.90 14.33
CA THR A 266 -6.65 -10.42 14.67
C THR A 266 -7.03 -9.30 13.72
N LEU A 267 -8.07 -9.51 12.91
CA LEU A 267 -8.61 -8.49 12.01
C LEU A 267 -9.74 -7.76 12.71
N VAL A 268 -9.63 -6.43 12.79
CA VAL A 268 -10.73 -5.53 13.15
C VAL A 268 -11.10 -4.73 11.91
N TYR A 269 -12.33 -4.84 11.44
CA TYR A 269 -12.85 -4.09 10.30
C TYR A 269 -13.89 -3.09 10.79
N VAL A 270 -13.62 -1.80 10.65
CA VAL A 270 -14.52 -0.72 11.07
C VAL A 270 -15.29 -0.23 9.86
N PRO A 271 -16.61 -0.51 9.77
CA PRO A 271 -17.42 -0.04 8.66
C PRO A 271 -17.53 1.48 8.64
N TYR A 272 -17.68 2.02 7.44
CA TYR A 272 -17.70 3.44 7.19
C TYR A 272 -19.13 3.93 7.01
N CYS A 273 -19.68 4.54 8.06
CA CYS A 273 -21.06 5.01 8.05
C CYS A 273 -21.28 6.47 8.46
N ASP A 274 -20.21 7.25 8.64
CA ASP A 274 -20.29 8.68 8.97
C ASP A 274 -20.24 9.59 7.74
N GLY A 275 -19.79 9.08 6.59
CA GLY A 275 -19.73 9.83 5.33
C GLY A 275 -18.62 10.88 5.24
N ALA A 276 -17.77 11.04 6.27
CA ALA A 276 -16.71 12.05 6.36
C ALA A 276 -15.37 11.48 6.85
N SER A 277 -15.00 10.28 6.39
CA SER A 277 -13.71 9.62 6.71
C SER A 277 -13.38 9.59 8.21
N PHE A 278 -14.34 9.28 9.08
CA PHE A 278 -14.13 9.21 10.53
C PHE A 278 -13.75 10.55 11.21
N THR A 279 -14.06 11.69 10.58
CA THR A 279 -13.66 13.02 11.12
C THR A 279 -14.79 13.84 11.72
N GLY A 280 -16.02 13.71 11.22
CA GLY A 280 -17.15 14.54 11.65
C GLY A 280 -17.49 14.37 13.14
N ASN A 281 -17.98 15.44 13.76
CA ASN A 281 -18.58 15.40 15.09
C ASN A 281 -19.71 16.43 15.25
N SER A 282 -20.64 16.43 14.30
CA SER A 282 -21.81 17.32 14.29
C SER A 282 -23.09 16.54 14.04
N VAL A 283 -24.22 17.20 14.28
CA VAL A 283 -25.54 16.77 13.80
C VAL A 283 -26.11 17.93 13.00
N VAL A 284 -26.46 17.69 11.74
CA VAL A 284 -26.99 18.70 10.82
C VAL A 284 -28.16 18.10 10.05
N ASP A 285 -29.33 18.73 10.10
CA ASP A 285 -30.57 18.24 9.47
C ASP A 285 -30.86 16.75 9.72
N ASP A 286 -30.81 16.34 10.99
CA ASP A 286 -30.99 14.97 11.47
C ASP A 286 -29.95 13.95 10.97
N LEU A 287 -28.88 14.41 10.29
CA LEU A 287 -27.75 13.58 9.90
C LEU A 287 -26.67 13.62 10.96
N HIS A 288 -26.25 12.45 11.43
CA HIS A 288 -25.24 12.29 12.47
C HIS A 288 -23.84 12.10 11.84
N PHE A 289 -23.11 13.19 11.65
CA PHE A 289 -21.71 13.13 11.25
C PHE A 289 -20.84 12.85 12.49
N LYS A 290 -20.76 11.59 12.91
CA LYS A 290 -20.13 11.20 14.19
C LYS A 290 -18.90 10.34 14.04
N GLY A 291 -18.20 10.47 12.91
CA GLY A 291 -16.97 9.72 12.59
C GLY A 291 -15.93 9.72 13.71
N GLU A 292 -15.69 10.88 14.32
CA GLU A 292 -14.75 11.03 15.44
C GLU A 292 -15.16 10.17 16.64
N GLN A 293 -16.46 10.18 16.98
CA GLN A 293 -17.01 9.46 18.12
C GLN A 293 -17.05 7.95 17.86
N ILE A 294 -17.35 7.54 16.62
CA ILE A 294 -17.27 6.14 16.21
C ILE A 294 -15.85 5.61 16.40
N LEU A 295 -14.84 6.31 15.87
CA LEU A 295 -13.45 5.87 15.99
C LEU A 295 -13.00 5.78 17.45
N LYS A 296 -13.34 6.79 18.27
CA LYS A 296 -13.05 6.81 19.71
C LYS A 296 -13.71 5.65 20.46
N ALA A 297 -14.97 5.37 20.17
CA ALA A 297 -15.72 4.29 20.80
C ALA A 297 -15.17 2.92 20.43
N VAL A 298 -14.86 2.69 19.15
CA VAL A 298 -14.24 1.44 18.68
C VAL A 298 -12.89 1.21 19.37
N LEU A 299 -12.00 2.20 19.40
CA LEU A 299 -10.71 2.06 20.09
C LEU A 299 -10.89 1.71 21.58
N THR A 300 -11.85 2.34 22.25
CA THR A 300 -12.17 2.04 23.65
C THR A 300 -12.66 0.60 23.85
N GLU A 301 -13.45 0.06 22.92
CA GLU A 301 -13.89 -1.34 22.97
C GLU A 301 -12.72 -2.30 22.73
N LEU A 302 -11.85 -2.00 21.76
CA LEU A 302 -10.66 -2.83 21.50
C LEU A 302 -9.71 -2.86 22.69
N GLU A 303 -9.54 -1.71 23.37
CA GLU A 303 -8.76 -1.56 24.59
C GLU A 303 -9.32 -2.39 25.74
N SER A 304 -10.65 -2.35 25.94
CA SER A 304 -11.30 -2.94 27.12
C SER A 304 -11.72 -4.40 26.96
N LYS A 305 -12.01 -4.86 25.73
CA LYS A 305 -12.54 -6.21 25.47
C LYS A 305 -11.62 -7.09 24.66
N GLU A 306 -10.94 -6.52 23.67
CA GLU A 306 -10.21 -7.30 22.66
C GLU A 306 -8.71 -7.40 22.96
N GLY A 307 -8.21 -6.74 24.01
CA GLY A 307 -6.83 -6.88 24.46
C GLY A 307 -5.79 -6.21 23.56
N ILE A 308 -6.20 -5.22 22.75
CA ILE A 308 -5.27 -4.55 21.80
C ILE A 308 -4.09 -3.86 22.51
N LEU A 309 -4.22 -3.49 23.79
CA LEU A 309 -3.16 -2.86 24.57
C LEU A 309 -2.01 -3.83 24.94
N GLU A 310 -2.26 -5.13 24.86
CA GLU A 310 -1.25 -6.18 25.06
C GLU A 310 -0.55 -6.59 23.76
N ALA A 311 -0.95 -6.01 22.62
CA ALA A 311 -0.38 -6.33 21.32
C ALA A 311 1.08 -5.90 21.22
N SER A 312 1.90 -6.73 20.56
CA SER A 312 3.26 -6.38 20.17
C SER A 312 3.26 -5.49 18.93
N ARG A 313 2.26 -5.67 18.04
CA ARG A 313 2.16 -4.92 16.78
C ARG A 313 0.72 -4.65 16.37
N VAL A 314 0.47 -3.41 15.96
CA VAL A 314 -0.80 -2.97 15.37
C VAL A 314 -0.53 -2.32 14.02
N VAL A 315 -1.22 -2.78 12.98
CA VAL A 315 -1.26 -2.12 11.67
C VAL A 315 -2.61 -1.44 11.51
N VAL A 316 -2.60 -0.12 11.42
CA VAL A 316 -3.77 0.71 11.10
C VAL A 316 -3.82 0.88 9.59
N SER A 317 -4.75 0.19 8.94
CA SER A 317 -4.95 0.22 7.50
C SER A 317 -6.28 0.85 7.13
N GLY A 318 -6.44 1.19 5.86
CA GLY A 318 -7.70 1.66 5.31
C GLY A 318 -7.64 1.72 3.80
N GLY A 319 -8.79 1.68 3.15
CA GLY A 319 -8.91 1.78 1.69
C GLY A 319 -9.66 3.04 1.28
N SER A 320 -9.24 3.74 0.22
CA SER A 320 -9.97 4.91 -0.33
C SER A 320 -10.23 5.98 0.75
N ALA A 321 -11.50 6.35 1.00
CA ALA A 321 -11.87 7.28 2.08
C ALA A 321 -11.39 6.82 3.48
N GLY A 322 -11.29 5.51 3.72
CA GLY A 322 -10.71 4.96 4.93
C GLY A 322 -9.19 5.11 4.98
N ALA A 323 -8.50 5.11 3.83
CA ALA A 323 -7.08 5.43 3.77
C ALA A 323 -6.81 6.92 4.05
N SER A 324 -7.70 7.82 3.62
CA SER A 324 -7.66 9.23 4.05
C SER A 324 -7.81 9.35 5.57
N ALA A 325 -8.74 8.59 6.16
CA ALA A 325 -8.89 8.51 7.62
C ALA A 325 -7.60 8.02 8.31
N VAL A 326 -6.87 7.06 7.72
CA VAL A 326 -5.55 6.66 8.25
C VAL A 326 -4.58 7.83 8.25
N TYR A 327 -4.49 8.65 7.20
CA TYR A 327 -3.64 9.84 7.21
C TYR A 327 -4.05 10.86 8.29
N PHE A 328 -5.35 11.04 8.51
CA PHE A 328 -5.87 11.98 9.52
C PHE A 328 -5.59 11.52 10.95
N HIS A 329 -5.73 10.22 11.21
CA HIS A 329 -5.79 9.68 12.58
C HIS A 329 -4.61 8.79 12.99
N ALA A 330 -3.66 8.47 12.11
CA ALA A 330 -2.55 7.56 12.42
C ALA A 330 -1.81 7.93 13.72
N ASP A 331 -1.45 9.20 13.88
CA ASP A 331 -0.75 9.69 15.07
C ASP A 331 -1.63 9.67 16.31
N TYR A 332 -2.92 10.00 16.18
CA TYR A 332 -3.87 9.91 17.27
C TYR A 332 -4.00 8.47 17.78
N ILE A 333 -4.19 7.51 16.87
CA ILE A 333 -4.33 6.09 17.18
C ILE A 333 -3.03 5.56 17.79
N ALA A 334 -1.89 5.84 17.16
CA ALA A 334 -0.59 5.37 17.64
C ALA A 334 -0.25 5.92 19.02
N LYS A 335 -0.52 7.22 19.26
CA LYS A 335 -0.32 7.84 20.57
C LYS A 335 -1.19 7.17 21.62
N ARG A 336 -2.50 7.06 21.36
CA ARG A 336 -3.47 6.46 22.28
C ARG A 336 -3.11 5.03 22.68
N LEU A 337 -2.76 4.19 21.71
CA LEU A 337 -2.41 2.78 21.99
C LEU A 337 -1.08 2.66 22.74
N LYS A 338 -0.06 3.45 22.38
CA LYS A 338 1.26 3.43 23.06
C LYS A 338 1.21 3.98 24.48
N GLU A 339 0.35 4.96 24.76
CA GLU A 339 0.13 5.47 26.12
C GLU A 339 -0.62 4.47 27.01
N GLY A 340 -1.46 3.61 26.42
CA GLY A 340 -2.30 2.66 27.14
C GLY A 340 -1.68 1.28 27.41
N GLY A 341 -0.55 0.91 26.80
CA GLY A 341 -0.10 -0.49 26.78
C GLY A 341 1.42 -0.72 26.90
N LYS A 342 1.83 -1.98 26.65
CA LYS A 342 3.25 -2.39 26.54
C LYS A 342 3.92 -1.69 25.34
N GLN A 343 5.26 -1.77 25.28
CA GLN A 343 6.03 -1.27 24.14
C GLN A 343 5.57 -1.95 22.84
N MET A 344 4.69 -1.29 22.09
CA MET A 344 4.08 -1.79 20.86
C MET A 344 4.57 -1.04 19.62
N GLU A 345 4.69 -1.75 18.51
CA GLU A 345 4.90 -1.12 17.20
C GLU A 345 3.56 -0.80 16.53
N VAL A 346 3.35 0.47 16.18
CA VAL A 346 2.19 0.91 15.40
C VAL A 346 2.66 1.37 14.02
N LEU A 347 2.10 0.77 12.97
CA LEU A 347 2.33 1.16 11.58
C LEU A 347 1.00 1.57 10.94
N ALA A 348 1.05 2.53 10.03
CA ALA A 348 -0.08 2.98 9.25
C ALA A 348 0.08 2.53 7.78
N LEU A 349 -0.96 1.90 7.22
CA LEU A 349 -1.01 1.37 5.85
C LEU A 349 -2.23 1.97 5.11
N PRO A 350 -2.15 3.22 4.64
CA PRO A 350 -3.17 3.79 3.78
C PRO A 350 -3.07 3.21 2.36
N ASP A 351 -4.16 2.60 1.87
CA ASP A 351 -4.31 2.10 0.49
C ASP A 351 -5.26 2.98 -0.35
N ALA A 352 -4.73 3.64 -1.37
CA ALA A 352 -5.47 4.51 -2.30
C ALA A 352 -6.15 5.73 -1.63
N GLY A 353 -5.46 6.36 -0.67
CA GLY A 353 -5.98 7.51 0.09
C GLY A 353 -5.20 8.82 -0.07
N PHE A 354 -4.15 8.85 -0.90
CA PHE A 354 -3.32 10.02 -1.12
C PHE A 354 -3.93 10.89 -2.23
N PHE A 355 -5.05 11.55 -1.94
CA PHE A 355 -5.72 12.43 -2.90
C PHE A 355 -4.98 13.77 -3.02
N LEU A 356 -4.81 14.24 -4.25
CA LEU A 356 -4.19 15.53 -4.55
C LEU A 356 -5.24 16.65 -4.68
N ASP A 357 -4.84 17.84 -4.28
CA ASP A 357 -5.53 19.11 -4.49
C ASP A 357 -5.25 19.64 -5.90
N VAL A 358 -5.90 19.04 -6.88
CA VAL A 358 -5.76 19.41 -8.29
C VAL A 358 -7.10 19.83 -8.90
N PRO A 359 -7.12 20.80 -9.84
CA PRO A 359 -8.29 21.07 -10.65
C PRO A 359 -8.52 19.96 -11.69
N ASP A 360 -9.73 19.92 -12.24
CA ASP A 360 -10.07 19.05 -13.35
C ASP A 360 -9.46 19.52 -14.69
N HIS A 361 -9.69 18.74 -15.76
CA HIS A 361 -9.20 19.07 -17.11
C HIS A 361 -9.76 20.39 -17.68
N GLN A 362 -10.78 20.99 -17.06
CA GLN A 362 -11.38 22.28 -17.41
C GLN A 362 -10.92 23.41 -16.48
N GLY A 363 -10.02 23.13 -15.53
CA GLY A 363 -9.51 24.08 -14.55
C GLY A 363 -10.42 24.30 -13.34
N VAL A 364 -11.46 23.48 -13.16
CA VAL A 364 -12.39 23.58 -12.03
C VAL A 364 -11.88 22.76 -10.86
N ARG A 365 -11.75 23.36 -9.67
CA ARG A 365 -11.44 22.64 -8.42
C ARG A 365 -12.66 21.89 -7.86
N CYS A 366 -13.25 21.04 -8.70
CA CYS A 366 -14.46 20.28 -8.41
C CYS A 366 -14.30 19.43 -7.15
N TRP A 367 -13.44 18.40 -7.20
CA TRP A 367 -13.21 17.51 -6.08
C TRP A 367 -12.74 18.23 -4.79
N PRO A 368 -11.76 19.15 -4.83
CA PRO A 368 -11.36 19.86 -3.62
C PRO A 368 -12.48 20.67 -2.98
N ASN A 369 -13.30 21.36 -3.77
CA ASN A 369 -14.41 22.15 -3.23
C ASN A 369 -15.51 21.26 -2.63
N GLN A 370 -15.73 20.06 -3.17
CA GLN A 370 -16.66 19.08 -2.56
C GLN A 370 -16.20 18.65 -1.17
N MET A 371 -14.91 18.32 -1.04
CA MET A 371 -14.33 17.95 0.25
C MET A 371 -14.42 19.11 1.25
N ILE A 372 -14.14 20.34 0.82
CA ILE A 372 -14.28 21.53 1.66
C ILE A 372 -15.73 21.70 2.12
N SER A 373 -16.70 21.58 1.20
CA SER A 373 -18.13 21.67 1.50
C SER A 373 -18.53 20.64 2.56
N LEU A 374 -18.18 19.37 2.35
CA LEU A 374 -18.50 18.29 3.28
C LEU A 374 -17.90 18.53 4.67
N PHE A 375 -16.62 18.88 4.75
CA PHE A 375 -15.95 19.06 6.04
C PHE A 375 -16.43 20.31 6.79
N ASN A 376 -16.91 21.33 6.07
CA ASN A 376 -17.60 22.46 6.67
C ASN A 376 -18.93 22.03 7.30
N VAL A 377 -19.77 21.24 6.60
CA VAL A 377 -21.07 20.81 7.15
C VAL A 377 -20.92 19.77 8.25
N SER A 378 -19.95 18.85 8.14
CA SER A 378 -19.75 17.76 9.10
C SER A 378 -18.99 18.19 10.36
N GLY A 379 -18.47 19.43 10.40
CA GLY A 379 -17.55 19.88 11.44
C GLY A 379 -16.27 19.04 11.53
N GLY A 380 -15.81 18.45 10.42
CA GLY A 380 -14.74 17.44 10.42
C GLY A 380 -13.34 17.98 10.71
N TYR A 381 -13.14 19.31 10.61
CA TYR A 381 -11.82 19.92 10.74
C TYR A 381 -11.13 19.68 12.08
N SER A 382 -11.88 19.66 13.19
CA SER A 382 -11.31 19.48 14.53
C SER A 382 -10.64 18.11 14.73
N SER A 383 -11.00 17.14 13.90
CA SER A 383 -10.51 15.75 14.00
C SER A 383 -9.35 15.45 13.04
N LEU A 384 -8.96 16.41 12.20
CA LEU A 384 -7.82 16.26 11.30
C LEU A 384 -6.49 16.27 12.06
N HIS A 385 -5.41 15.97 11.35
CA HIS A 385 -4.07 15.87 11.92
C HIS A 385 -3.67 17.16 12.65
N ALA A 386 -3.46 17.08 13.97
CA ALA A 386 -3.24 18.25 14.84
C ALA A 386 -2.08 19.15 14.37
N GLY A 387 -0.93 18.56 14.04
CA GLY A 387 0.22 19.34 13.54
C GLY A 387 -0.05 20.00 12.17
N CYS A 388 -1.00 19.48 11.39
CA CYS A 388 -1.41 20.13 10.15
C CYS A 388 -2.26 21.37 10.43
N LEU A 389 -3.23 21.26 11.35
CA LEU A 389 -4.10 22.36 11.74
C LEU A 389 -3.29 23.51 12.39
N GLU A 390 -2.25 23.18 13.15
CA GLU A 390 -1.29 24.19 13.64
C GLU A 390 -0.52 24.86 12.50
N LYS A 391 -0.09 24.10 11.48
CA LYS A 391 0.64 24.65 10.33
C LYS A 391 -0.24 25.53 9.43
N TYR A 392 -1.52 25.20 9.29
CA TYR A 392 -2.44 25.84 8.35
C TYR A 392 -3.67 26.43 9.05
N THR A 393 -3.46 27.26 10.07
CA THR A 393 -4.54 27.83 10.88
C THR A 393 -5.56 28.65 10.07
N SER A 394 -5.11 29.41 9.06
CA SER A 394 -5.98 30.21 8.18
C SER A 394 -6.58 29.42 7.01
N GLU A 395 -6.04 28.24 6.71
CA GLU A 395 -6.42 27.41 5.56
C GLU A 395 -6.53 25.92 5.97
N PRO A 396 -7.38 25.58 6.96
CA PRO A 396 -7.43 24.22 7.51
C PRO A 396 -7.86 23.17 6.47
N TRP A 397 -8.50 23.59 5.37
CA TRP A 397 -8.83 22.77 4.20
C TRP A 397 -7.62 22.06 3.58
N ARG A 398 -6.41 22.59 3.74
CA ARG A 398 -5.18 21.92 3.27
C ARG A 398 -4.96 20.58 3.99
N CYS A 399 -5.46 20.44 5.21
CA CYS A 399 -5.35 19.21 6.00
C CYS A 399 -6.25 18.08 5.53
N LEU A 400 -7.07 18.31 4.49
CA LEU A 400 -7.83 17.27 3.80
C LEU A 400 -6.95 16.48 2.82
N PHE A 401 -5.86 17.09 2.32
CA PHE A 401 -5.00 16.51 1.28
C PHE A 401 -3.63 16.15 1.86
N PRO A 402 -3.27 14.85 1.89
CA PRO A 402 -2.01 14.38 2.46
C PRO A 402 -0.76 15.06 1.89
N GLU A 403 -0.78 15.60 0.67
CA GLU A 403 0.37 16.29 0.10
C GLU A 403 0.90 17.46 0.95
N TYR A 404 0.03 18.12 1.73
CA TYR A 404 0.41 19.27 2.54
C TYR A 404 0.98 18.91 3.92
N PHE A 405 0.71 17.70 4.41
CA PHE A 405 0.99 17.32 5.80
C PHE A 405 1.47 15.89 6.01
N VAL A 406 1.63 15.08 4.97
CA VAL A 406 2.16 13.72 5.10
C VAL A 406 3.54 13.72 5.78
N ASP A 407 4.33 14.77 5.56
CA ASP A 407 5.61 15.03 6.22
C ASP A 407 5.49 15.26 7.74
N LEU A 408 4.30 15.61 8.22
CA LEU A 408 4.00 15.86 9.63
C LEU A 408 3.67 14.61 10.44
N ILE A 409 3.09 13.59 9.83
CA ILE A 409 2.64 12.36 10.50
C ILE A 409 3.84 11.66 11.14
N GLN A 410 3.88 11.44 12.45
CA GLN A 410 5.01 10.80 13.12
C GLN A 410 5.02 9.27 12.94
N THR A 411 3.83 8.69 12.91
CA THR A 411 3.62 7.25 12.75
C THR A 411 4.23 6.74 11.45
N ARG A 412 4.79 5.54 11.51
CA ARG A 412 5.43 4.92 10.36
C ARG A 412 4.41 4.60 9.28
N LEU A 413 4.63 5.09 8.07
CA LEU A 413 3.70 4.93 6.94
C LEU A 413 4.21 3.90 5.92
N PHE A 414 3.32 2.99 5.53
CA PHE A 414 3.41 2.14 4.36
C PHE A 414 2.34 2.62 3.35
N ILE A 415 2.71 3.54 2.48
CA ILE A 415 1.77 4.14 1.53
C ILE A 415 1.58 3.18 0.36
N VAL A 416 0.36 2.70 0.15
CA VAL A 416 -0.04 2.00 -1.08
C VAL A 416 -0.92 2.95 -1.86
N ASN A 417 -0.52 3.33 -3.07
CA ASN A 417 -1.34 4.23 -3.89
C ASN A 417 -1.03 3.98 -5.37
N SER A 418 -2.04 4.14 -6.22
CA SER A 418 -1.79 4.18 -7.66
C SER A 418 -1.20 5.54 -8.04
N LEU A 419 -0.27 5.57 -9.01
CA LEU A 419 0.10 6.82 -9.68
C LEU A 419 -1.06 7.39 -10.50
N TYR A 420 -1.99 6.51 -10.87
CA TYR A 420 -3.15 6.74 -11.71
C TYR A 420 -4.39 6.18 -10.99
N ASP A 421 -4.74 6.77 -9.85
CA ASP A 421 -5.89 6.33 -9.08
C ASP A 421 -7.18 6.54 -9.87
N SER A 422 -8.04 5.53 -9.94
CA SER A 422 -9.26 5.63 -10.75
C SER A 422 -10.24 6.66 -10.20
N SER A 423 -10.28 6.81 -8.88
CA SER A 423 -11.15 7.78 -8.23
C SER A 423 -10.67 9.18 -8.54
N GLU A 424 -9.37 9.45 -8.49
CA GLU A 424 -8.84 10.77 -8.89
C GLU A 424 -9.01 11.06 -10.37
N ILE A 425 -8.77 10.08 -11.24
CA ILE A 425 -8.99 10.24 -12.69
C ILE A 425 -10.44 10.61 -12.98
N THR A 426 -11.38 9.94 -12.30
CA THR A 426 -12.81 10.12 -12.55
C THR A 426 -13.36 11.37 -11.88
N TYR A 427 -13.08 11.54 -10.58
CA TYR A 427 -13.71 12.56 -9.74
C TYR A 427 -12.88 13.84 -9.62
N SER A 428 -11.55 13.75 -9.59
CA SER A 428 -10.69 14.94 -9.53
C SER A 428 -10.43 15.52 -10.91
N LEU A 429 -10.03 14.68 -11.87
CA LEU A 429 -9.68 15.14 -13.22
C LEU A 429 -10.87 15.23 -14.18
N GLY A 430 -11.98 14.56 -13.86
CA GLY A 430 -13.16 14.51 -14.73
C GLY A 430 -12.91 13.82 -16.07
N LEU A 431 -11.97 12.86 -16.13
CA LEU A 431 -11.55 12.23 -17.38
C LEU A 431 -12.31 10.93 -17.63
N ASP A 432 -12.96 10.85 -18.78
CA ASP A 432 -13.68 9.66 -19.28
C ASP A 432 -12.85 8.82 -20.28
N CYS A 433 -11.57 9.17 -20.45
CA CYS A 433 -10.66 8.54 -21.39
C CYS A 433 -9.70 7.54 -20.71
N CYS A 434 -9.01 6.72 -21.50
CA CYS A 434 -7.86 5.94 -21.02
C CYS A 434 -6.62 6.04 -21.92
N PRO A 435 -5.41 5.91 -21.31
CA PRO A 435 -4.17 5.83 -22.06
C PRO A 435 -4.04 4.47 -22.77
N GLY A 436 -3.99 4.48 -24.10
CA GLY A 436 -3.73 3.29 -24.92
C GLY A 436 -4.98 2.48 -25.29
N SER A 437 -4.88 1.15 -25.19
CA SER A 437 -5.95 0.21 -25.56
C SER A 437 -7.07 0.21 -24.52
N CYS A 438 -8.15 0.93 -24.83
CA CYS A 438 -9.27 1.11 -23.92
C CYS A 438 -10.26 -0.06 -23.93
N PRO A 439 -10.87 -0.41 -22.78
CA PRO A 439 -12.09 -1.20 -22.77
C PRO A 439 -13.19 -0.49 -23.58
N TYR A 440 -14.14 -1.24 -24.15
CA TYR A 440 -15.17 -0.71 -25.07
C TYR A 440 -16.00 0.48 -24.55
N TRP A 441 -16.02 0.74 -23.24
CA TRP A 441 -16.75 1.84 -22.61
C TRP A 441 -15.93 3.11 -22.35
N LYS A 442 -14.65 3.18 -22.76
CA LYS A 442 -13.83 4.40 -22.65
C LYS A 442 -13.18 4.74 -23.99
N ARG A 443 -13.06 6.04 -24.28
CA ARG A 443 -12.37 6.55 -25.47
C ARG A 443 -10.86 6.72 -25.23
N PRO A 444 -10.03 6.71 -26.30
CA PRO A 444 -8.64 7.12 -26.19
C PRO A 444 -8.51 8.56 -25.68
N CYS A 445 -7.50 8.83 -24.85
CA CYS A 445 -7.20 10.18 -24.38
C CYS A 445 -6.56 11.04 -25.48
N THR A 446 -6.93 12.32 -25.53
CA THR A 446 -6.26 13.35 -26.32
C THR A 446 -4.89 13.70 -25.71
N PRO A 447 -3.99 14.37 -26.46
CA PRO A 447 -2.70 14.81 -25.91
C PRO A 447 -2.83 15.73 -24.68
N ALA A 448 -3.84 16.61 -24.64
CA ALA A 448 -4.09 17.49 -23.50
C ALA A 448 -4.54 16.71 -22.25
N GLU A 449 -5.36 15.67 -22.43
CA GLU A 449 -5.77 14.79 -21.33
C GLU A 449 -4.62 13.91 -20.85
N MET A 450 -3.75 13.47 -21.76
CA MET A 450 -2.52 12.76 -21.39
C MET A 450 -1.62 13.62 -20.49
N GLN A 451 -1.55 14.93 -20.70
CA GLN A 451 -0.82 15.84 -19.80
C GLN A 451 -1.43 15.88 -18.39
N GLN A 452 -2.75 15.75 -18.26
CA GLN A 452 -3.41 15.68 -16.94
C GLN A 452 -3.05 14.39 -16.20
N TYR A 453 -2.97 13.25 -16.90
CA TYR A 453 -2.44 12.00 -16.33
C TYR A 453 -0.99 12.13 -15.86
N ASP A 454 -0.13 12.78 -16.66
CA ASP A 454 1.28 13.00 -16.29
C ASP A 454 1.42 13.98 -15.11
N SER A 455 0.56 14.99 -15.04
CA SER A 455 0.49 15.92 -13.91
C SER A 455 0.11 15.19 -12.62
N LEU A 456 -0.93 14.35 -12.66
CA LEU A 456 -1.37 13.54 -11.51
C LEU A 456 -0.24 12.62 -11.01
N ARG A 457 0.44 11.93 -11.93
CA ARG A 457 1.61 11.11 -11.59
C ARG A 457 2.71 11.94 -10.93
N SER A 458 3.01 13.11 -11.48
CA SER A 458 4.07 13.98 -10.97
C SER A 458 3.74 14.56 -9.59
N GLY A 459 2.47 14.91 -9.35
CA GLY A 459 1.97 15.35 -8.05
C GLY A 459 2.14 14.29 -6.97
N HIS A 460 1.75 13.05 -7.26
CA HIS A 460 1.95 11.91 -6.35
C HIS A 460 3.41 11.71 -5.97
N LEU A 461 4.30 11.66 -6.98
CA LEU A 461 5.73 11.49 -6.76
C LEU A 461 6.31 12.64 -5.92
N THR A 462 5.83 13.87 -6.12
CA THR A 462 6.27 15.05 -5.37
C THR A 462 5.81 15.00 -3.92
N GLY A 463 4.53 14.74 -3.66
CA GLY A 463 3.99 14.63 -2.31
C GLY A 463 4.68 13.53 -1.49
N TRP A 464 4.96 12.39 -2.12
CA TRP A 464 5.69 11.28 -1.50
C TRP A 464 7.17 11.60 -1.21
N LYS A 465 7.83 12.38 -2.07
CA LYS A 465 9.20 12.87 -1.82
C LYS A 465 9.28 13.80 -0.61
N ALA A 466 8.26 14.63 -0.34
CA ALA A 466 8.28 15.58 0.78
C ALA A 466 8.48 14.87 2.14
N ARG A 467 7.80 13.75 2.39
CA ARG A 467 7.96 12.94 3.60
C ARG A 467 9.34 12.28 3.70
N SER A 468 9.91 11.86 2.57
CA SER A 468 11.28 11.31 2.52
C SER A 468 12.35 12.30 3.03
N ARG A 469 12.10 13.62 2.93
CA ARG A 469 13.07 14.66 3.33
C ARG A 469 13.12 14.92 4.84
N ARG A 470 12.01 14.84 5.59
CA ARG A 470 11.98 15.16 7.04
C ARG A 470 12.66 14.11 7.93
N VAL A 471 12.67 12.84 7.51
CA VAL A 471 13.42 11.75 8.18
C VAL A 471 14.92 12.07 8.31
N LYS A 472 15.46 12.97 7.46
CA LYS A 472 16.87 13.38 7.49
C LYS A 472 17.22 14.40 8.59
N GLY A 473 16.24 15.01 9.26
CA GLY A 473 16.43 16.20 10.11
C GLY A 473 16.60 15.99 11.62
N GLY A 474 16.41 14.77 12.14
CA GLY A 474 16.59 14.47 13.57
C GLY A 474 15.32 13.99 14.28
N GLY A 475 15.46 12.93 15.08
CA GLY A 475 14.42 12.36 15.94
C GLY A 475 13.79 11.06 15.40
N GLY A 476 14.30 9.92 15.88
CA GLY A 476 13.69 8.57 15.93
C GLY A 476 12.56 8.16 14.95
N GLY A 477 12.86 7.14 14.12
CA GLY A 477 11.96 5.98 13.98
C GLY A 477 10.74 6.07 13.04
N GLY A 478 10.86 6.63 11.83
CA GLY A 478 9.76 6.66 10.86
C GLY A 478 10.17 6.28 9.44
N GLY A 479 10.47 5.01 9.18
CA GLY A 479 10.81 4.54 7.82
C GLY A 479 9.57 4.46 6.91
N ILE A 480 9.61 5.06 5.72
CA ILE A 480 8.52 4.99 4.74
C ILE A 480 8.76 3.82 3.79
N TYR A 481 7.71 3.08 3.47
CA TYR A 481 7.67 2.26 2.26
C TYR A 481 6.55 2.76 1.37
N ILE A 482 6.87 3.00 0.10
CA ILE A 482 5.91 3.51 -0.87
C ILE A 482 5.74 2.45 -1.95
N GLN A 483 4.51 1.98 -2.06
CA GLN A 483 4.06 1.14 -3.14
C GLN A 483 3.22 1.95 -4.12
N ALA A 484 3.90 2.48 -5.12
CA ALA A 484 3.32 3.21 -6.25
C ALA A 484 2.91 2.25 -7.38
N LEU A 485 1.61 1.96 -7.55
CA LEU A 485 1.14 1.12 -8.67
C LEU A 485 1.17 1.94 -9.97
N SER A 486 1.79 1.40 -11.04
CA SER A 486 1.89 2.05 -12.36
C SER A 486 0.67 1.84 -13.27
N LYS A 487 -0.34 1.08 -12.82
CA LYS A 487 -1.54 0.74 -13.58
C LYS A 487 -2.78 1.39 -12.97
N VAL A 488 -3.73 1.81 -13.80
CA VAL A 488 -5.05 2.28 -13.37
C VAL A 488 -5.76 1.15 -12.62
N ARG A 489 -6.14 1.38 -11.36
CA ARG A 489 -6.82 0.39 -10.50
C ARG A 489 -8.32 0.69 -10.49
N TYR A 490 -9.15 -0.13 -11.13
CA TYR A 490 -10.62 -0.06 -11.03
C TYR A 490 -11.10 -0.88 -9.82
N PHE A 491 -12.09 -0.36 -9.08
CA PHE A 491 -12.67 -1.03 -7.91
C PHE A 491 -13.35 -2.36 -8.31
N GLY A 492 -13.13 -3.43 -7.54
CA GLY A 492 -14.00 -4.62 -7.55
C GLY A 492 -13.66 -5.82 -8.43
N ARG A 493 -12.49 -5.90 -9.11
CA ARG A 493 -12.04 -7.17 -9.74
C ARG A 493 -10.54 -7.42 -9.59
N SER A 494 -10.25 -8.54 -8.93
CA SER A 494 -9.14 -9.50 -9.00
C SER A 494 -7.74 -9.05 -9.48
N ALA A 495 -6.75 -9.52 -8.72
CA ALA A 495 -5.31 -9.62 -8.98
C ALA A 495 -4.47 -8.34 -8.83
N LEU A 496 -3.75 -8.26 -7.71
CA LEU A 496 -2.61 -7.36 -7.53
C LEU A 496 -1.52 -7.68 -8.58
N SER A 497 -1.53 -6.96 -9.69
CA SER A 497 -0.39 -6.82 -10.59
C SER A 497 0.39 -5.58 -10.16
N MET A 498 1.45 -5.78 -9.37
CA MET A 498 2.24 -4.72 -8.76
C MET A 498 3.39 -4.27 -9.66
N GLN A 499 3.59 -2.97 -9.75
CA GLN A 499 4.92 -2.38 -9.93
C GLN A 499 5.12 -1.44 -8.74
N LEU A 500 6.35 -1.28 -8.30
CA LEU A 500 6.71 -0.44 -7.16
C LEU A 500 7.69 0.62 -7.66
N THR A 501 7.84 1.70 -6.91
CA THR A 501 8.98 2.60 -7.03
C THR A 501 9.19 3.16 -5.63
N ALA A 502 9.96 2.46 -4.79
CA ALA A 502 10.31 3.01 -3.48
C ALA A 502 11.43 4.05 -3.60
N ALA A 503 11.69 4.80 -2.54
CA ALA A 503 12.89 5.60 -2.34
C ALA A 503 13.15 5.62 -0.82
N CYS A 504 14.36 5.29 -0.37
CA CYS A 504 14.76 5.38 1.04
C CYS A 504 16.09 6.14 1.16
N ALA A 505 16.25 6.93 2.22
CA ALA A 505 17.43 7.79 2.47
C ALA A 505 17.96 7.71 3.92
N ALA A 506 19.19 8.19 4.12
CA ALA A 506 20.17 7.77 5.12
C ALA A 506 20.43 8.69 6.34
N GLY A 507 21.15 8.14 7.34
CA GLY A 507 22.08 8.75 8.31
C GLY A 507 22.75 7.63 9.14
N SER A 508 24.01 7.56 9.57
CA SER A 508 25.25 8.36 9.47
C SER A 508 26.49 7.42 9.61
N ARG A 509 27.66 7.89 9.14
CA ARG A 509 29.07 7.42 9.32
C ARG A 509 29.33 5.95 9.77
N THR A 510 29.46 5.03 8.81
CA THR A 510 30.38 3.85 8.84
C THR A 510 30.45 3.27 7.42
N ASP A 511 31.46 2.46 7.11
CA ASP A 511 31.79 1.83 5.80
C ASP A 511 30.73 0.84 5.25
N SER A 512 29.44 1.07 5.55
CA SER A 512 28.31 0.26 5.11
C SER A 512 27.51 0.91 3.97
N LEU A 513 27.02 0.05 3.08
CA LEU A 513 26.17 0.31 1.89
C LEU A 513 24.95 1.20 2.20
N ARG A 514 24.57 2.11 1.27
CA ARG A 514 23.51 3.12 1.48
C ARG A 514 22.59 3.31 0.25
N PRO A 515 21.27 3.55 0.43
CA PRO A 515 20.33 3.85 -0.65
C PRO A 515 20.39 5.32 -1.15
N CYS A 516 20.05 5.53 -2.44
CA CYS A 516 20.45 6.70 -3.25
C CYS A 516 19.74 8.03 -2.90
N LYS A 517 20.40 9.16 -3.18
CA LYS A 517 19.82 10.50 -3.22
C LYS A 517 19.32 10.84 -4.64
N GLU A 518 18.05 11.24 -4.71
CA GLU A 518 17.32 12.05 -5.71
C GLU A 518 17.35 11.80 -7.24
N ASP A 519 16.16 12.10 -7.78
CA ASP A 519 15.66 12.31 -9.14
C ASP A 519 15.81 11.20 -10.18
N LEU A 520 14.73 10.43 -10.34
CA LEU A 520 14.46 9.64 -11.53
C LEU A 520 13.18 10.13 -12.20
N ASN A 521 13.35 10.62 -13.42
CA ASN A 521 12.31 10.71 -14.45
C ASN A 521 12.35 9.39 -15.23
N PRO A 522 11.36 8.47 -15.14
CA PRO A 522 11.43 7.20 -15.85
C PRO A 522 10.62 7.29 -17.13
N SER A 523 11.32 7.59 -18.22
CA SER A 523 10.94 7.25 -19.59
C SER A 523 11.45 5.83 -19.89
N VAL A 524 10.70 4.78 -19.50
CA VAL A 524 10.93 3.41 -19.99
C VAL A 524 9.58 2.71 -20.14
N ARG A 525 9.26 2.27 -21.36
CA ARG A 525 8.09 1.42 -21.69
C ARG A 525 8.49 -0.05 -21.51
N HIS A 526 7.81 -0.82 -20.66
CA HIS A 526 7.83 -2.28 -20.77
C HIS A 526 6.51 -2.96 -20.36
N THR A 527 6.14 -3.93 -21.19
CA THR A 527 5.04 -4.91 -21.14
C THR A 527 5.29 -5.98 -20.07
N LEU A 528 4.32 -6.26 -19.17
CA LEU A 528 4.49 -7.31 -18.14
C LEU A 528 3.23 -8.13 -17.79
N ASN A 529 3.51 -9.43 -17.57
CA ASN A 529 2.74 -10.67 -17.34
C ASN A 529 2.09 -10.75 -15.92
N PRO A 530 0.92 -11.39 -15.66
CA PRO A 530 0.04 -11.04 -14.52
C PRO A 530 -0.06 -12.05 -13.35
N ARG A 531 1.03 -12.52 -12.70
CA ARG A 531 0.89 -13.56 -11.63
C ARG A 531 1.64 -13.42 -10.29
N THR A 532 2.21 -12.28 -9.91
CA THR A 532 2.85 -12.16 -8.57
C THR A 532 2.80 -10.75 -7.98
N LEU A 533 2.48 -10.66 -6.68
CA LEU A 533 2.64 -9.46 -5.86
C LEU A 533 4.13 -9.16 -5.64
N LYS A 534 4.68 -8.16 -6.34
CA LYS A 534 6.10 -7.81 -6.25
C LYS A 534 6.32 -6.30 -6.18
N GLY A 535 7.26 -5.90 -5.33
CA GLY A 535 7.75 -4.53 -5.31
C GLY A 535 9.20 -4.03 -5.30
N LEU A 536 9.51 -3.17 -6.27
CA LEU A 536 10.77 -2.53 -6.63
C LEU A 536 11.25 -1.44 -5.63
N ILE A 537 12.35 -1.69 -4.94
CA ILE A 537 13.13 -0.68 -4.20
C ILE A 537 14.40 -0.30 -4.95
N PRO A 538 14.72 1.00 -5.15
CA PRO A 538 15.99 1.46 -5.68
C PRO A 538 17.10 1.40 -4.62
N LEU A 539 18.21 0.75 -4.94
CA LEU A 539 19.41 0.68 -4.09
C LEU A 539 20.56 1.45 -4.74
N CYS A 540 21.37 2.15 -3.93
CA CYS A 540 22.60 2.80 -4.40
C CYS A 540 23.82 1.98 -4.11
N PHE A 541 24.74 1.99 -5.06
CA PHE A 541 26.09 1.51 -4.86
C PHE A 541 27.09 2.53 -5.41
N PRO A 542 28.16 2.84 -4.67
CA PRO A 542 29.27 3.60 -5.24
C PRO A 542 29.92 2.76 -6.34
N MET A 543 30.29 3.41 -7.45
CA MET A 543 31.05 2.75 -8.53
C MET A 543 32.31 2.08 -7.97
N PRO A 544 32.67 0.87 -8.44
CA PRO A 544 33.95 0.29 -8.12
C PRO A 544 35.05 1.17 -8.72
N LYS A 545 36.03 1.57 -7.90
CA LYS A 545 37.22 2.28 -8.36
C LYS A 545 38.05 1.41 -9.31
#